data_AF-A0A7L4PZT7-F1
#
_entry.id   AF-A0A7L4PZT7-F1
#
_cell.length_a   1.000
_cell.length_b   1.000
_cell.length_c   1.000
_cell.angle_alpha   90.00
_cell.angle_beta   90.00
_cell.angle_gamma   90.00
#
_symmetry.space_group_name_H-M   'P 1'
#
loop_
_entity.id
_entity.type
_entity.pdbx_description
1 polymer ?
#
loop_
_entity_poly.entity_id
_entity_poly.type
_entity_poly.pdbx_seq_one_letter_code
_entity_poly.pdbx_strand_id
1 'polypeptide(L)' 'LPSVKFHCGILAVGALRRAIRTYLADRERPAWLPEELTPDEKHAVEEEKLMEILTKRAARYEAVKKKEEEERKE' A
#
# COMPACT_ATOMS: atom_id res chain seq x y z
N LEU A 1 -8.19 21.16 0.52
CA LEU A 1 -7.02 20.75 1.32
C LEU A 1 -5.75 21.30 0.67
N PRO A 2 -4.68 21.62 1.42
CA PRO A 2 -3.39 21.96 0.82
C PRO A 2 -2.90 20.79 -0.06
N SER A 3 -2.22 21.10 -1.17
CA SER A 3 -1.76 20.13 -2.17
C SER A 3 -0.99 18.96 -1.58
N VAL A 4 -0.15 19.24 -0.57
CA VAL A 4 0.63 18.21 0.15
C VAL A 4 -0.28 17.19 0.83
N LYS A 5 -1.49 17.52 1.27
CA LYS A 5 -2.40 16.55 1.93
C LYS A 5 -3.35 15.85 0.95
N PHE A 6 -3.27 16.19 -0.33
CA PHE A 6 -4.12 15.61 -1.36
C PHE A 6 -3.76 14.14 -1.63
N HIS A 7 -2.46 13.79 -1.61
CA HIS A 7 -2.01 12.41 -1.81
C HIS A 7 -2.57 11.46 -0.74
N CYS A 8 -2.56 11.84 0.54
CA CYS A 8 -3.18 11.04 1.61
C CYS A 8 -4.67 10.80 1.33
N GLY A 9 -5.36 11.81 0.77
CA GLY A 9 -6.75 11.69 0.38
C GLY A 9 -6.96 10.70 -0.75
N ILE A 10 -6.15 10.77 -1.82
CA ILE A 10 -6.20 9.82 -2.94
C ILE A 10 -5.96 8.39 -2.45
N LEU A 11 -4.94 8.18 -1.60
CA LEU A 11 -4.62 6.86 -1.06
C LEU A 11 -5.77 6.30 -0.20
N ALA A 12 -6.37 7.13 0.65
CA ALA A 12 -7.52 6.72 1.45
C ALA A 12 -8.73 6.36 0.57
N VAL A 13 -9.01 7.15 -0.48
CA VAL A 13 -10.09 6.89 -1.43
C VAL A 13 -9.84 5.60 -2.22
N GLY A 14 -8.62 5.39 -2.72
CA GLY A 14 -8.23 4.18 -3.44
C GLY A 14 -8.36 2.93 -2.58
N ALA A 15 -7.86 2.98 -1.33
CA ALA A 15 -7.99 1.89 -0.38
C ALA A 15 -9.45 1.57 -0.04
N LEU A 16 -10.28 2.59 0.19
CA LEU A 16 -11.71 2.42 0.49
C LEU A 16 -12.45 1.79 -0.69
N ARG A 17 -12.23 2.28 -1.92
CA ARG A 17 -12.87 1.71 -3.11
C ARG A 17 -12.50 0.26 -3.33
N ARG A 18 -11.23 -0.09 -3.11
CA ARG A 18 -10.77 -1.48 -3.17
C ARG A 18 -11.43 -2.36 -2.10
N ALA A 19 -11.60 -1.85 -0.88
CA ALA A 19 -12.31 -2.56 0.19
C ALA A 19 -13.78 -2.79 -0.19
N ILE A 20 -14.46 -1.78 -0.74
CA ILE A 20 -15.83 -1.89 -1.23
C ILE A 20 -15.93 -2.94 -2.35
N ARG A 21 -15.00 -2.93 -3.31
CA ARG A 21 -14.96 -3.92 -4.40
C ARG A 21 -14.80 -5.34 -3.88
N THR A 22 -13.91 -5.52 -2.91
CA THR A 22 -13.69 -6.83 -2.25
C THR A 22 -14.95 -7.29 -1.54
N TYR A 23 -15.63 -6.39 -0.84
CA TYR A 23 -16.88 -6.68 -0.13
C TYR A 23 -18.07 -7.00 -1.05
N LEU A 24 -18.06 -6.50 -2.29
CA LEU A 24 -19.10 -6.73 -3.29
C LEU A 24 -18.75 -7.86 -4.28
N ALA A 25 -17.61 -8.52 -4.13
CA ALA A 25 -17.12 -9.52 -5.09
C ALA A 25 -18.02 -10.77 -5.17
N ASP A 26 -18.70 -11.12 -4.08
CA ASP A 26 -19.66 -12.23 -3.97
C ASP A 26 -21.12 -11.76 -4.07
N ARG A 27 -21.35 -10.51 -4.47
CA ARG A 27 -22.67 -9.86 -4.51
C ARG A 27 -22.96 -9.26 -5.87
N GLU A 28 -24.18 -8.78 -6.04
CA GLU A 28 -24.54 -8.00 -7.21
C GLU A 28 -23.74 -6.69 -7.26
N ARG A 29 -22.95 -6.53 -8.33
CA ARG A 29 -22.15 -5.33 -8.55
C ARG A 29 -23.07 -4.15 -8.91
N PRO A 30 -23.02 -3.04 -8.16
CA PRO A 30 -23.84 -1.88 -8.48
C PRO A 30 -23.34 -1.22 -9.78
N ALA A 31 -24.28 -0.66 -10.56
CA ALA A 31 -23.98 -0.08 -11.88
C ALA A 31 -22.95 1.07 -11.85
N TRP A 32 -22.81 1.76 -10.71
CA TRP A 32 -21.85 2.86 -10.55
C TRP A 32 -20.41 2.38 -10.28
N LEU A 33 -20.19 1.11 -9.90
CA LEU A 33 -18.85 0.60 -9.60
C LEU A 33 -18.20 0.10 -10.90
N PRO A 34 -17.12 0.74 -11.39
CA PRO A 34 -16.47 0.32 -12.62
C PRO A 34 -15.90 -1.09 -12.51
N GLU A 35 -15.88 -1.83 -13.61
CA GLU A 35 -15.31 -3.19 -13.64
C GLU A 35 -13.79 -3.16 -13.42
N GLU A 36 -13.11 -2.24 -14.10
CA GLU A 36 -11.68 -2.02 -13.93
C GLU A 36 -11.35 -1.16 -12.69
N LEU A 37 -10.10 -1.26 -12.24
CA LEU A 37 -9.58 -0.39 -11.18
C LEU A 37 -9.48 1.05 -11.68
N THR A 38 -10.01 1.97 -10.87
CA THR A 38 -9.84 3.41 -11.07
C THR A 38 -8.39 3.83 -10.87
N PRO A 39 -7.95 4.97 -11.42
CA PRO A 39 -6.59 5.49 -11.19
C PRO A 39 -6.23 5.60 -9.70
N ASP A 40 -7.17 6.02 -8.86
CA ASP A 40 -6.98 6.12 -7.41
C ASP A 40 -6.74 4.75 -6.76
N GLU A 41 -7.50 3.72 -7.17
CA GLU A 41 -7.30 2.34 -6.70
C GLU A 41 -5.96 1.77 -7.18
N LYS A 42 -5.57 2.03 -8.44
CA LYS A 42 -4.28 1.59 -9.00
C LYS A 42 -3.13 2.20 -8.21
N HIS A 43 -3.18 3.50 -7.95
CA HIS A 43 -2.16 4.21 -7.18
C HIS A 43 -2.05 3.65 -5.75
N ALA A 44 -3.17 3.41 -5.07
CA ALA A 44 -3.15 2.78 -3.75
C ALA A 44 -2.47 1.39 -3.76
N VAL A 45 -2.77 0.56 -4.75
CA VAL A 45 -2.15 -0.78 -4.88
C VAL A 45 -0.64 -0.70 -5.18
N GLU A 46 -0.22 0.27 -5.99
CA GLU A 46 1.20 0.49 -6.28
C GLU A 46 1.98 0.91 -5.03
N GLU A 47 1.42 1.85 -4.25
CA GLU A 47 2.01 2.32 -2.99
C GLU A 47 2.06 1.20 -1.93
N GLU A 48 1.01 0.38 -1.82
CA GLU A 48 1.00 -0.81 -0.94
C GLU A 48 2.17 -1.76 -1.27
N LYS A 49 2.37 -2.07 -2.55
CA LYS A 49 3.47 -2.95 -3.00
C LYS A 49 4.84 -2.34 -2.77
N LEU A 50 4.98 -1.03 -3.02
CA LEU A 50 6.23 -0.32 -2.79
C LEU A 50 6.60 -0.37 -1.30
N MET A 51 5.64 -0.09 -0.42
CA MET A 51 5.82 -0.16 1.02
C MET A 51 6.26 -1.57 1.45
N GLU A 52 5.62 -2.62 0.93
CA GLU A 52 6.00 -4.01 1.24
C GLU A 52 7.48 -4.30 0.88
N ILE A 53 7.92 -3.88 -0.31
CA ILE A 53 9.31 -4.06 -0.77
C ILE A 53 10.28 -3.29 0.12
N LEU A 54 9.95 -2.04 0.46
CA LEU A 54 10.79 -1.18 1.30
C LEU A 54 10.90 -1.73 2.72
N THR A 55 9.80 -2.20 3.31
CA THR A 55 9.81 -2.81 4.65
C THR A 55 10.66 -4.07 4.67
N LYS A 56 10.54 -4.95 3.66
CA LYS A 56 11.39 -6.14 3.53
C LYS A 56 12.86 -5.77 3.40
N ARG A 57 13.18 -4.73 2.62
CA ARG A 57 14.56 -4.24 2.45
C ARG A 57 15.12 -3.66 3.75
N ALA A 58 14.33 -2.87 4.46
CA ALA A 58 14.71 -2.30 5.76
C ALA A 58 14.99 -3.40 6.78
N ALA A 59 14.13 -4.41 6.90
CA ALA A 59 14.33 -5.53 7.81
C ALA A 59 15.62 -6.31 7.52
N ARG A 60 15.96 -6.51 6.24
CA ARG A 60 17.23 -7.14 5.84
C ARG A 60 18.44 -6.28 6.23
N TYR A 61 18.36 -4.97 6.01
CA TYR A 61 19.42 -4.04 6.36
C TYR A 61 19.69 -4.05 7.88
N GLU A 62 18.64 -3.97 8.69
CA GLU A 62 18.75 -4.05 10.15
C GLU A 62 19.36 -5.38 10.62
N ALA A 63 18.99 -6.50 9.98
CA ALA A 63 19.57 -7.81 10.31
C ALA A 63 21.07 -7.90 9.99
N VAL A 64 21.52 -7.32 8.87
CA VAL A 64 22.94 -7.26 8.51
C VAL A 64 23.71 -6.39 9.51
N LYS A 65 23.20 -5.19 9.77
CA LYS A 65 23.82 -4.25 10.71
C LYS A 65 23.95 -4.86 12.10
N LYS A 66 22.93 -5.58 12.57
CA LYS A 66 22.96 -6.25 13.87
C LYS A 66 24.06 -7.31 13.95
N LYS A 67 24.25 -8.10 12.89
CA LYS A 67 25.33 -9.10 12.82
C LYS A 67 26.72 -8.44 12.85
N GLU A 68 26.92 -7.38 12.06
CA GLU A 68 28.18 -6.62 12.05
C GLU A 68 28.49 -6.01 13.44
N GLU A 69 27.47 -5.55 14.15
CA GLU A 69 27.63 -5.03 15.52
C GLU A 69 27.92 -6.12 16.56
N GLU A 70 27.42 -7.35 16.36
CA GLU A 70 27.71 -8.51 17.21
C GLU A 70 29.15 -9.02 16.97
N GLU A 71 29.56 -9.18 15.71
CA GLU A 71 30.93 -9.59 15.33
C GLU A 71 31.99 -8.60 15.80
N ARG A 72 31.67 -7.30 15.88
CA ARG A 72 32.60 -6.28 16.41
C ARG A 72 32.71 -6.27 17.94
N LYS A 73 31.81 -6.97 18.64
CA LYS A 73 31.77 -7.04 20.11
C LYS A 73 32.40 -8.33 20.66
N GLU A 74 32.58 -9.36 19.83
CA GLU A 74 33.43 -10.53 20.09
C GLU A 74 34.91 -10.23 19.81
#